data_AF-A0A3B9Q2G8-F1
#
_entry.id   AF-A0A3B9Q2G8-F1
#
_cell.length_a   1.000
_cell.length_b   1.000
_cell.length_c   1.000
_cell.angle_alpha   90.00
_cell.angle_beta   90.00
_cell.angle_gamma   90.00
#
_symmetry.space_group_name_H-M   'P 1'
#
loop_
_entity.id
_entity.type
_entity.pdbx_description
1 polymer ?
#
loop_
_entity_poly.entity_id
_entity_poly.type
_entity_poly.pdbx_seq_one_letter_code
_entity_poly.pdbx_strand_id
1 'polypeptide(L)'
;MGRIQLGWIDYSSEHRNKVMAVLHALTAPGAVDELGIGQIRDGFANLLFPGTSTIQTRAKYFFIVPYLLMELEQQRHLTPKAFLQKLNDLELDLIEPLKKSGEKGVIGETAGRGLKRKPSSIYWSGLRTLGMFRYPHFSLEEYVRAVCAVNRELANQREMGRRKDEDQAQDDPDAYQSPVPGGFWRCLPPPEDWRKQITIQLSAEEAAYLKDRINKAPLTRNSLFAYLVAI
;
A
#
# COMPACT_ATOMS: atom_id res chain seq x y z
N MET A 1 -23.95 42.47 -4.22
CA MET A 1 -23.71 41.29 -3.35
C MET A 1 -22.99 40.22 -4.16
N GLY A 2 -21.66 40.10 -4.01
CA GLY A 2 -20.89 39.05 -4.70
C GLY A 2 -21.00 37.73 -3.94
N ARG A 3 -21.48 36.67 -4.62
CA ARG A 3 -21.47 35.30 -4.09
C ARG A 3 -20.03 34.81 -4.04
N ILE A 4 -19.52 34.54 -2.84
CA ILE A 4 -18.26 33.80 -2.66
C ILE A 4 -18.56 32.33 -2.93
N GLN A 5 -18.06 31.79 -4.04
CA GLN A 5 -18.04 30.35 -4.29
C GLN A 5 -16.81 29.75 -3.62
N LEU A 6 -17.03 29.08 -2.49
CA LEU A 6 -16.00 28.27 -1.84
C LEU A 6 -15.91 26.93 -2.57
N GLY A 7 -14.94 26.81 -3.48
CA GLY A 7 -14.57 25.54 -4.10
C GLY A 7 -13.60 24.78 -3.18
N TRP A 8 -14.03 23.64 -2.65
CA TRP A 8 -13.13 22.69 -2.00
C TRP A 8 -12.26 22.04 -3.06
N ILE A 9 -10.95 22.31 -3.05
CA ILE A 9 -9.98 21.61 -3.88
C ILE A 9 -9.39 20.49 -3.02
N ASP A 10 -9.88 19.26 -3.22
CA ASP A 10 -9.26 18.07 -2.65
C ASP A 10 -8.03 17.72 -3.51
N TYR A 11 -6.84 18.08 -3.01
CA TYR A 11 -5.61 17.65 -3.64
C TYR A 11 -5.31 16.23 -3.20
N SER A 12 -5.57 15.27 -4.10
CA SER A 12 -4.94 13.96 -3.98
C SER A 12 -3.42 14.17 -3.88
N SER A 13 -2.75 13.36 -3.09
CA SER A 13 -1.28 13.43 -2.92
C SER A 13 -0.55 13.34 -4.27
N GLU A 14 -1.15 12.66 -5.26
CA GLU A 14 -0.67 12.62 -6.64
C GLU A 14 -0.75 13.98 -7.34
N HIS A 15 -1.87 14.70 -7.22
CA HIS A 15 -2.01 16.05 -7.79
C HIS A 15 -1.07 17.05 -7.12
N ARG A 16 -0.90 16.96 -5.80
CA ARG A 16 0.07 17.78 -5.07
C ARG A 16 1.49 17.53 -5.55
N ASN A 17 1.87 16.27 -5.77
CA ASN A 17 3.19 15.93 -6.30
C ASN A 17 3.40 16.47 -7.72
N LYS A 18 2.38 16.38 -8.59
CA LYS A 18 2.44 16.96 -9.95
C LYS A 18 2.59 18.48 -9.92
N VAL A 19 1.80 19.17 -9.09
CA VAL A 19 1.87 20.63 -8.95
C VAL A 19 3.21 21.06 -8.34
N MET A 20 3.72 20.35 -7.33
CA MET A 20 5.03 20.63 -6.74
C MET A 20 6.17 20.38 -7.71
N ALA A 21 6.07 19.37 -8.58
CA ALA A 21 7.05 19.13 -9.64
C ALA A 21 7.08 20.29 -10.65
N VAL A 22 5.91 20.80 -11.05
CA VAL A 22 5.80 21.98 -11.94
C VAL A 22 6.37 23.23 -11.26
N LEU A 23 6.05 23.47 -9.99
CA LEU A 23 6.59 24.60 -9.24
C LEU A 23 8.11 24.52 -9.08
N HIS A 24 8.67 23.33 -8.83
CA HIS A 24 10.12 23.12 -8.78
C HIS A 24 10.80 23.38 -10.13
N ALA A 25 10.17 22.98 -11.23
CA ALA A 25 10.68 23.24 -12.58
C ALA A 25 10.69 24.75 -12.91
N LEU A 26 9.77 25.53 -12.35
CA LEU A 26 9.68 26.98 -12.56
C LEU A 26 10.60 27.82 -11.66
N THR A 27 11.09 27.26 -10.54
CA THR A 27 11.77 28.04 -9.48
C THR A 27 13.28 27.81 -9.38
N ALA A 28 13.87 26.89 -10.15
CA ALA A 28 15.31 26.63 -10.08
C ALA A 28 16.14 27.64 -10.92
N PRO A 29 16.94 28.54 -10.31
CA PRO A 29 17.89 29.35 -11.04
C PRO A 29 19.21 28.55 -11.19
N GLY A 30 19.62 28.28 -12.42
CA GLY A 30 20.97 27.79 -12.71
C GLY A 30 21.23 26.29 -12.50
N ALA A 31 20.20 25.45 -12.53
CA ALA A 31 20.38 24.04 -12.88
C ALA A 31 19.71 23.86 -14.24
N VAL A 32 20.53 23.90 -15.29
CA VAL A 32 20.16 23.40 -16.61
C VAL A 32 19.62 21.99 -16.39
N ASP A 33 18.32 21.79 -16.60
CA ASP A 33 17.75 20.45 -16.67
C ASP A 33 18.55 19.69 -17.73
N GLU A 34 19.12 18.55 -17.38
CA GLU A 34 19.78 17.66 -18.33
C GLU A 34 18.69 17.08 -19.26
N LEU A 35 18.27 17.89 -20.23
CA LEU A 35 17.45 17.59 -21.41
C LEU A 35 16.07 16.90 -21.23
N GLY A 36 15.49 16.87 -20.02
CA GLY A 36 14.24 16.13 -19.79
C GLY A 36 14.39 14.61 -19.98
N ILE A 37 15.62 14.09 -20.05
CA ILE A 37 15.95 12.67 -20.22
C ILE A 37 15.36 11.85 -19.08
N GLY A 38 15.31 12.40 -17.86
CA GLY A 38 14.67 11.76 -16.72
C GLY A 38 13.19 11.44 -16.97
N GLN A 39 12.44 12.35 -17.59
CA GLN A 39 11.03 12.12 -17.92
C GLN A 39 10.87 11.06 -19.01
N ILE A 40 11.74 11.08 -20.02
CA ILE A 40 11.76 10.07 -21.09
C ILE A 40 12.08 8.69 -20.50
N ARG A 41 13.13 8.59 -19.69
CA ARG A 41 13.51 7.36 -18.98
C ARG A 41 12.37 6.84 -18.12
N ASP A 42 11.76 7.70 -17.31
CA ASP A 42 10.67 7.29 -16.42
C ASP A 42 9.42 6.91 -17.24
N GLY A 43 9.18 7.56 -18.37
CA GLY A 43 8.16 7.17 -19.34
C GLY A 43 8.37 5.74 -19.87
N PHE A 44 9.58 5.44 -20.36
CA PHE A 44 9.93 4.07 -20.78
C PHE A 44 9.85 3.07 -19.63
N ALA A 45 10.34 3.42 -18.44
CA ALA A 45 10.26 2.54 -17.27
C ALA A 45 8.81 2.19 -16.90
N ASN A 46 7.90 3.17 -16.96
CA ASN A 46 6.48 2.95 -16.69
C ASN A 46 5.77 2.14 -17.79
N LEU A 47 6.21 2.24 -19.05
CA LEU A 47 5.68 1.42 -20.15
C LEU A 47 6.21 -0.03 -20.09
N LEU A 48 7.50 -0.21 -19.83
CA LEU A 48 8.16 -1.51 -19.84
C LEU A 48 7.91 -2.29 -18.54
N PHE A 49 8.00 -1.63 -17.39
CA PHE A 49 7.86 -2.21 -16.05
C PHE A 49 6.85 -1.44 -15.17
N PRO A 50 5.58 -1.35 -15.61
CA PRO A 50 4.53 -0.66 -14.85
C PRO A 50 4.40 -1.19 -13.43
N GLY A 51 4.35 -0.27 -12.46
CA GLY A 51 4.18 -0.59 -11.03
C GLY A 51 5.48 -0.93 -10.31
N THR A 52 6.62 -0.86 -10.99
CA THR A 52 7.93 -1.06 -10.38
C THR A 52 8.65 0.28 -10.14
N SER A 53 9.65 0.27 -9.26
CA SER A 53 10.54 1.42 -9.03
C SER A 53 11.93 0.93 -8.65
N THR A 54 12.96 1.70 -8.98
CA THR A 54 14.35 1.41 -8.57
C THR A 54 14.56 1.41 -7.05
N ILE A 55 13.62 1.97 -6.29
CA ILE A 55 13.64 1.97 -4.82
C ILE A 55 13.08 0.65 -4.24
N GLN A 56 12.29 -0.09 -5.02
CA GLN A 56 11.82 -1.40 -4.62
C GLN A 56 12.97 -2.40 -4.69
N THR A 57 13.26 -3.06 -3.57
CA THR A 57 14.42 -3.96 -3.44
C THR A 57 14.05 -5.42 -3.59
N ARG A 58 12.87 -5.83 -3.10
CA ARG A 58 12.42 -7.22 -3.02
C ARG A 58 10.93 -7.36 -3.29
N ALA A 59 10.52 -8.36 -4.06
CA ALA A 59 9.12 -8.56 -4.41
C ALA A 59 8.24 -8.97 -3.21
N LYS A 60 8.82 -9.55 -2.16
CA LYS A 60 8.09 -9.96 -0.95
C LYS A 60 7.33 -8.83 -0.25
N TYR A 61 7.78 -7.59 -0.41
CA TYR A 61 7.05 -6.43 0.13
C TYR A 61 5.68 -6.21 -0.54
N PHE A 62 5.41 -6.78 -1.72
CA PHE A 62 4.05 -6.82 -2.29
C PHE A 62 3.08 -7.68 -1.47
N PHE A 63 3.57 -8.51 -0.56
CA PHE A 63 2.76 -9.33 0.34
C PHE A 63 2.81 -8.82 1.78
N ILE A 64 4.02 -8.49 2.28
CA ILE A 64 4.19 -7.95 3.64
C ILE A 64 3.35 -6.70 3.87
N VAL A 65 3.35 -5.76 2.91
CA VAL A 65 2.61 -4.50 3.06
C VAL A 65 1.10 -4.75 3.16
N PRO A 66 0.45 -5.49 2.23
CA PRO A 66 -0.95 -5.88 2.41
C PRO A 66 -1.22 -6.62 3.72
N TYR A 67 -0.37 -7.56 4.14
CA TYR A 67 -0.60 -8.33 5.38
C TYR A 67 -0.66 -7.41 6.61
N LEU A 68 0.29 -6.48 6.74
CA LEU A 68 0.26 -5.47 7.80
C LEU A 68 -0.99 -4.61 7.77
N LEU A 69 -1.41 -4.18 6.58
CA LEU A 69 -2.59 -3.33 6.42
C LEU A 69 -3.88 -4.10 6.75
N MET A 70 -4.01 -5.34 6.30
CA MET A 70 -5.14 -6.21 6.64
C MET A 70 -5.22 -6.51 8.14
N GLU A 71 -4.08 -6.71 8.82
CA GLU A 71 -4.05 -6.84 10.28
C GLU A 71 -4.54 -5.57 10.98
N LEU A 72 -4.14 -4.40 10.47
CA LEU A 72 -4.58 -3.12 11.01
C LEU A 72 -6.05 -2.82 10.68
N GLU A 73 -6.61 -3.34 9.57
CA GLU A 73 -8.04 -3.26 9.28
C GLU A 73 -8.89 -3.89 10.38
N GLN A 74 -8.39 -4.95 11.03
CA GLN A 74 -9.11 -5.62 12.12
C GLN A 74 -9.09 -4.83 13.44
N GLN A 75 -8.20 -3.85 13.56
CA GLN A 75 -8.07 -3.05 14.77
C GLN A 75 -9.11 -1.93 14.81
N ARG A 76 -10.04 -2.07 15.74
CA ARG A 76 -11.13 -1.11 15.95
C ARG A 76 -10.62 0.17 16.62
N HIS A 77 -11.35 1.26 16.42
CA HIS A 77 -11.14 2.56 17.09
C HIS A 77 -9.81 3.29 16.82
N LEU A 78 -9.04 2.88 15.81
CA LEU A 78 -7.87 3.66 15.41
C LEU A 78 -8.27 4.94 14.68
N THR A 79 -7.63 6.05 15.06
CA THR A 79 -7.66 7.27 14.23
C THR A 79 -6.73 7.09 13.03
N PRO A 80 -6.95 7.77 11.90
CA PRO A 80 -6.07 7.66 10.73
C PRO A 80 -4.59 7.93 11.05
N LYS A 81 -4.32 8.88 11.95
CA LYS A 81 -2.98 9.19 12.43
C LYS A 81 -2.37 8.03 13.22
N ALA A 82 -3.12 7.47 14.18
CA ALA A 82 -2.67 6.34 14.98
C ALA A 82 -2.46 5.08 14.12
N PHE A 83 -3.31 4.87 13.11
CA PHE A 83 -3.18 3.78 12.15
C PHE A 83 -1.86 3.87 11.38
N LEU A 84 -1.56 5.04 10.78
CA LEU A 84 -0.32 5.24 10.03
C LEU A 84 0.92 5.14 10.93
N GLN A 85 0.84 5.64 12.16
CA GLN A 85 1.92 5.49 13.13
C GLN A 85 2.17 4.01 13.46
N LYS A 86 1.10 3.26 13.74
CA LYS A 86 1.21 1.83 14.04
C LYS A 86 1.71 1.03 12.84
N LEU A 87 1.30 1.38 11.62
CA LEU A 87 1.85 0.80 10.39
C LEU A 87 3.37 1.01 10.34
N ASN A 88 3.84 2.24 10.56
CA ASN A 88 5.27 2.53 10.57
C ASN A 88 6.04 1.72 11.63
N ASP A 89 5.47 1.57 12.82
CA ASP A 89 6.08 0.81 13.91
C ASP A 89 6.15 -0.68 13.54
N LEU A 90 5.07 -1.25 13.00
CA LEU A 90 5.05 -2.64 12.55
C LEU A 90 6.04 -2.90 11.41
N GLU A 91 6.19 -1.97 10.47
CA GLU A 91 7.18 -2.07 9.39
C GLU A 91 8.61 -2.04 9.91
N LEU A 92 8.88 -1.27 10.97
CA LEU A 92 10.18 -1.24 11.64
C LEU A 92 10.46 -2.51 12.42
N ASP A 93 9.45 -3.06 13.09
CA ASP A 93 9.57 -4.29 13.88
C ASP A 93 9.90 -5.52 13.01
N LEU A 94 9.53 -5.51 11.72
CA LEU A 94 9.87 -6.57 10.78
C LEU A 94 11.31 -6.52 10.26
N ILE A 95 12.05 -5.43 10.46
CA ILE A 95 13.42 -5.30 9.94
C ILE A 95 14.33 -6.37 10.54
N GLU A 96 14.34 -6.53 11.86
CA GLU A 96 15.23 -7.49 12.53
C GLU A 96 14.90 -8.96 12.21
N PRO A 97 13.62 -9.41 12.23
CA PRO A 97 13.24 -10.74 11.75
C PRO A 97 13.68 -10.99 10.30
N LEU A 98 13.48 -10.03 9.39
CA LEU A 98 13.88 -10.17 7.99
C LEU A 98 15.40 -10.24 7.82
N LYS A 99 16.17 -9.49 8.60
CA LYS A 99 17.64 -9.54 8.60
C LYS A 99 18.20 -10.89 9.04
N LYS A 100 17.57 -11.54 10.02
CA LYS A 100 18.00 -12.86 10.51
C LYS A 100 18.02 -13.94 9.44
N SER A 101 17.29 -13.76 8.34
CA SER A 101 17.34 -14.65 7.19
C SER A 101 18.66 -14.60 6.41
N GLY A 102 19.54 -13.62 6.68
CA GLY A 102 20.86 -13.46 6.03
C GLY A 102 20.79 -12.90 4.61
N GLU A 103 19.59 -12.54 4.15
CA GLU A 103 19.33 -12.09 2.79
C GLU A 103 19.50 -10.58 2.63
N LYS A 104 20.11 -10.15 1.52
CA LYS A 104 20.32 -8.73 1.22
C LYS A 104 19.04 -8.03 0.77
N GLY A 105 19.00 -6.71 0.84
CA GLY A 105 17.93 -5.90 0.23
C GLY A 105 16.70 -5.76 1.11
N VAL A 106 16.83 -6.00 2.41
CA VAL A 106 15.80 -5.64 3.39
C VAL A 106 15.76 -4.12 3.51
N ILE A 107 14.59 -3.53 3.29
CA ILE A 107 14.40 -2.09 3.40
C ILE A 107 14.54 -1.69 4.87
N GLY A 108 15.48 -0.77 5.15
CA GLY A 108 15.79 -0.33 6.51
C GLY A 108 16.88 -1.14 7.20
N GLU A 109 17.54 -2.09 6.51
CA GLU A 109 18.64 -2.89 7.07
C GLU A 109 19.73 -2.05 7.75
N THR A 110 20.14 -0.94 7.10
CA THR A 110 21.13 0.01 7.64
C THR A 110 20.50 1.15 8.43
N ALA A 111 19.40 1.71 7.93
CA ALA A 111 18.81 2.94 8.48
C ALA A 111 17.93 2.73 9.73
N GLY A 112 17.41 1.51 9.93
CA GLY A 112 16.51 1.17 11.03
C GLY A 112 15.38 2.19 11.21
N ARG A 113 15.26 2.73 12.43
CA ARG A 113 14.25 3.75 12.77
C ARG A 113 14.38 5.06 12.00
N GLY A 114 15.57 5.39 11.48
CA GLY A 114 15.83 6.57 10.65
C GLY A 114 15.36 6.45 9.19
N LEU A 115 14.67 5.36 8.83
CA LEU A 115 14.20 5.10 7.47
C LEU A 115 13.23 6.20 6.98
N LYS A 116 13.65 6.96 5.96
CA LYS A 116 12.89 8.08 5.35
C LYS A 116 11.66 7.64 4.58
N ARG A 117 11.72 6.51 3.87
CA ARG A 117 10.61 5.96 3.07
C ARG A 117 10.34 4.53 3.50
N LYS A 118 9.13 4.28 3.99
CA LYS A 118 8.71 2.96 4.46
C LYS A 118 8.26 2.07 3.30
N PRO A 119 8.30 0.73 3.44
CA PRO A 119 7.82 -0.19 2.40
C PRO A 119 6.41 0.12 1.90
N SER A 120 5.48 0.46 2.79
CA SER A 120 4.10 0.83 2.50
C SER A 120 4.03 1.97 1.48
N SER A 121 4.82 3.03 1.68
CA SER A 121 4.92 4.15 0.74
C SER A 121 5.59 3.76 -0.59
N ILE A 122 6.63 2.93 -0.55
CA ILE A 122 7.40 2.53 -1.74
C ILE A 122 6.59 1.60 -2.66
N TYR A 123 5.81 0.68 -2.07
CA TYR A 123 5.08 -0.36 -2.81
C TYR A 123 3.63 0.00 -3.12
N TRP A 124 3.07 1.07 -2.53
CA TRP A 124 1.68 1.46 -2.73
C TRP A 124 1.29 1.63 -4.21
N SER A 125 2.15 2.30 -5.00
CA SER A 125 1.90 2.46 -6.44
C SER A 125 1.85 1.12 -7.15
N GLY A 126 2.80 0.23 -6.88
CA GLY A 126 2.86 -1.10 -7.48
C GLY A 126 1.67 -1.98 -7.08
N LEU A 127 1.23 -1.94 -5.82
CA LEU A 127 0.05 -2.67 -5.35
C LEU A 127 -1.22 -2.29 -6.14
N ARG A 128 -1.37 -1.01 -6.47
CA ARG A 128 -2.47 -0.52 -7.32
C ARG A 128 -2.28 -0.93 -8.77
N THR A 129 -1.08 -0.77 -9.31
CA THR A 129 -0.79 -1.07 -10.73
C THR A 129 -0.92 -2.56 -11.06
N LEU A 130 -0.50 -3.44 -10.16
CA LEU A 130 -0.64 -4.90 -10.27
C LEU A 130 -2.07 -5.37 -9.94
N GLY A 131 -2.97 -4.44 -9.57
CA GLY A 131 -4.35 -4.69 -9.18
C GLY A 131 -4.49 -5.58 -7.94
N MET A 132 -3.46 -5.65 -7.09
CA MET A 132 -3.52 -6.33 -5.80
C MET A 132 -4.40 -5.57 -4.81
N PHE A 133 -4.60 -4.28 -5.06
CA PHE A 133 -5.55 -3.42 -4.38
C PHE A 133 -6.73 -3.08 -5.30
N ARG A 134 -7.97 -3.14 -4.80
CA ARG A 134 -9.19 -3.04 -5.62
C ARG A 134 -9.51 -1.63 -6.09
N TYR A 135 -9.04 -0.61 -5.39
CA TYR A 135 -9.38 0.79 -5.66
C TYR A 135 -8.15 1.53 -6.20
N PRO A 136 -7.86 1.46 -7.52
CA PRO A 136 -6.59 1.92 -8.09
C PRO A 136 -6.31 3.41 -7.94
N HIS A 137 -7.30 4.23 -7.58
CA HIS A 137 -7.15 5.68 -7.42
C HIS A 137 -6.96 6.11 -5.97
N PHE A 138 -7.10 5.21 -4.99
CA PHE A 138 -6.92 5.58 -3.59
C PHE A 138 -5.43 5.65 -3.25
N SER A 139 -5.04 6.75 -2.64
CA SER A 139 -3.80 6.87 -1.89
C SER A 139 -3.85 6.04 -0.60
N LEU A 140 -2.68 5.78 -0.01
CA LEU A 140 -2.57 5.07 1.26
C LEU A 140 -3.36 5.80 2.35
N GLU A 141 -3.32 7.13 2.37
CA GLU A 141 -4.06 7.92 3.34
C GLU A 141 -5.58 7.82 3.16
N GLU A 142 -6.07 7.85 1.93
CA GLU A 142 -7.51 7.69 1.64
C GLU A 142 -8.00 6.30 2.03
N TYR A 143 -7.20 5.27 1.75
CA TYR A 143 -7.47 3.91 2.23
C TYR A 143 -7.57 3.87 3.76
N VAL A 144 -6.59 4.44 4.48
CA VAL A 144 -6.61 4.46 5.95
C VAL A 144 -7.83 5.22 6.47
N ARG A 145 -8.17 6.37 5.87
CA ARG A 145 -9.38 7.13 6.25
C ARG A 145 -10.64 6.31 6.05
N ALA A 146 -10.76 5.59 4.93
CA ALA A 146 -11.89 4.74 4.63
C ALA A 146 -12.03 3.59 5.66
N VAL A 147 -10.94 2.88 5.94
CA VAL A 147 -10.91 1.81 6.96
C VAL A 147 -11.34 2.34 8.33
N CYS A 148 -10.75 3.45 8.79
CA CYS A 148 -11.09 4.05 10.07
C CYS A 148 -12.55 4.51 10.15
N ALA A 149 -13.11 5.04 9.05
CA ALA A 149 -14.51 5.47 8.99
C ALA A 149 -15.47 4.27 9.09
N VAL A 150 -15.21 3.21 8.33
CA VAL A 150 -16.04 1.99 8.35
C VAL A 150 -15.96 1.31 9.71
N ASN A 151 -14.76 1.18 10.30
CA ASN A 151 -14.60 0.59 11.63
C ASN A 151 -15.30 1.39 12.73
N ARG A 152 -15.34 2.73 12.61
CA ARG A 152 -16.09 3.58 13.53
C ARG A 152 -17.58 3.35 13.41
N GLU A 153 -18.09 3.27 12.19
CA GLU A 153 -19.52 3.03 11.93
C GLU A 153 -19.95 1.65 12.46
N LEU A 154 -19.17 0.61 12.18
CA LEU A 154 -19.41 -0.74 12.71
C LEU A 154 -19.38 -0.80 14.24
N ALA A 155 -18.49 -0.03 14.86
CA ALA A 155 -18.44 0.07 16.32
C ALA A 155 -19.70 0.75 16.89
N ASN A 156 -20.13 1.86 16.31
CA ASN A 156 -21.33 2.59 16.72
C ASN A 156 -22.60 1.74 16.58
N GLN A 157 -22.74 1.01 15.48
CA GLN A 157 -23.88 0.11 15.25
C GLN A 157 -23.95 -1.01 16.29
N ARG A 158 -22.80 -1.59 16.65
CA ARG A 158 -22.73 -2.59 17.71
C ARG A 158 -23.07 -2.02 19.08
N GLU A 159 -22.59 -0.83 19.43
CA GLU A 159 -22.95 -0.17 20.69
C GLU A 159 -24.44 0.15 20.78
N MET A 160 -25.09 0.48 19.65
CA MET A 160 -26.54 0.65 19.59
C MET A 160 -27.31 -0.68 19.60
N GLY A 161 -26.78 -1.74 18.99
CA GLY A 161 -27.36 -3.09 19.00
C GLY A 161 -27.23 -3.79 20.35
N ARG A 162 -26.13 -3.57 21.08
CA ARG A 162 -25.91 -4.08 22.45
C ARG A 162 -26.87 -3.52 23.49
N ARG A 163 -27.61 -2.45 23.17
CA ARG A 163 -28.72 -1.96 23.99
C ARG A 163 -30.05 -2.65 23.72
N LYS A 164 -30.14 -3.53 22.71
CA LYS A 164 -31.39 -4.20 22.32
C LYS A 164 -31.42 -5.70 22.59
N ASP A 165 -30.29 -6.40 22.51
CA ASP A 165 -30.29 -7.87 22.63
C ASP A 165 -29.24 -8.33 23.67
N GLU A 166 -29.70 -8.73 24.87
CA GLU A 166 -28.88 -9.37 25.91
C GLU A 166 -28.77 -10.90 25.72
N ASP A 167 -29.42 -11.50 24.73
CA ASP A 167 -29.39 -12.95 24.54
C ASP A 167 -28.85 -13.34 23.15
N GLN A 168 -27.75 -14.12 23.19
CA GLN A 168 -27.10 -14.84 22.09
C GLN A 168 -26.22 -14.03 21.14
N ALA A 169 -24.94 -13.87 21.51
CA ALA A 169 -23.88 -13.68 20.53
C ALA A 169 -22.76 -14.70 20.81
N GLN A 170 -22.84 -15.83 20.12
CA GLN A 170 -21.72 -16.76 19.97
C GLN A 170 -20.69 -16.06 19.08
N ASP A 171 -19.66 -15.49 19.72
CA ASP A 171 -18.54 -14.80 19.08
C ASP A 171 -17.70 -15.84 18.32
N ASP A 172 -17.82 -15.89 16.99
CA ASP A 172 -16.86 -16.57 16.11
C ASP A 172 -15.77 -15.55 15.73
N PRO A 173 -14.54 -15.63 16.27
CA PRO A 173 -13.55 -14.56 16.13
C PRO A 173 -12.66 -14.64 14.87
N ASP A 174 -12.75 -15.71 14.07
CA ASP A 174 -11.61 -16.11 13.21
C ASP A 174 -11.74 -15.86 11.71
N ALA A 175 -12.73 -15.09 11.26
CA ALA A 175 -12.77 -14.70 9.86
C ALA A 175 -12.07 -13.36 9.66
N TYR A 176 -11.00 -13.34 8.84
CA TYR A 176 -10.37 -12.14 8.24
C TYR A 176 -11.39 -11.39 7.36
N GLN A 177 -12.44 -10.84 7.97
CA GLN A 177 -13.49 -10.13 7.28
C GLN A 177 -13.04 -8.69 7.13
N SER A 178 -12.73 -8.29 5.90
CA SER A 178 -12.52 -6.89 5.61
C SER A 178 -13.80 -6.13 5.98
N PRO A 179 -13.69 -4.98 6.67
CA PRO A 179 -14.87 -4.24 7.15
C PRO A 179 -15.74 -3.70 6.00
N VAL A 180 -15.27 -3.77 4.76
CA VAL A 180 -16.00 -3.39 3.55
C VAL A 180 -16.50 -4.62 2.78
N PRO A 181 -17.76 -4.65 2.31
CA PRO A 181 -18.28 -5.72 1.45
C PRO A 181 -17.39 -5.94 0.22
N GLY A 182 -16.89 -7.17 0.03
CA GLY A 182 -15.97 -7.53 -1.06
C GLY A 182 -14.49 -7.18 -0.83
N GLY A 183 -14.17 -6.52 0.29
CA GLY A 183 -12.83 -6.19 0.78
C GLY A 183 -12.03 -5.21 -0.05
N PHE A 184 -10.89 -4.74 0.50
CA PHE A 184 -9.99 -3.84 -0.21
C PHE A 184 -8.97 -4.55 -1.12
N TRP A 185 -8.72 -5.83 -0.85
CA TRP A 185 -7.57 -6.54 -1.40
C TRP A 185 -7.97 -7.64 -2.38
N ARG A 186 -7.13 -7.80 -3.40
CA ARG A 186 -6.97 -8.99 -4.23
C ARG A 186 -5.53 -9.44 -3.98
N CYS A 187 -5.28 -10.00 -2.80
CA CYS A 187 -4.00 -10.55 -2.40
C CYS A 187 -4.27 -11.90 -1.72
N LEU A 188 -3.28 -12.77 -1.70
CA LEU A 188 -3.34 -13.95 -0.83
C LEU A 188 -3.56 -13.49 0.61
N PRO A 189 -4.36 -14.19 1.42
CA PRO A 189 -4.42 -13.91 2.85
C PRO A 189 -3.07 -14.25 3.50
N PRO A 190 -2.67 -13.55 4.57
CA PRO A 190 -1.48 -13.93 5.32
C PRO A 190 -1.65 -15.34 5.90
N PRO A 191 -0.62 -16.21 5.80
CA PRO A 191 -0.60 -17.46 6.55
C PRO A 191 -0.73 -17.23 8.06
N GLU A 192 -1.22 -18.24 8.79
CA GLU A 192 -1.18 -18.22 10.25
C GLU A 192 0.26 -17.98 10.74
N ASP A 193 0.42 -17.12 11.74
CA ASP A 193 1.72 -16.80 12.34
C ASP A 193 2.82 -16.36 11.34
N TRP A 194 2.45 -15.78 10.19
CA TRP A 194 3.38 -15.42 9.10
C TRP A 194 4.59 -14.58 9.55
N ARG A 195 4.46 -13.81 10.63
CA ARG A 195 5.56 -13.01 11.22
C ARG A 195 6.68 -13.88 11.83
N LYS A 196 6.36 -15.06 12.35
CA LYS A 196 7.35 -15.98 12.97
C LYS A 196 8.24 -16.65 11.93
N GLN A 197 7.68 -16.94 10.75
CA GLN A 197 8.35 -17.63 9.65
C GLN A 197 8.73 -16.68 8.51
N ILE A 198 8.78 -15.37 8.79
CA ILE A 198 8.97 -14.37 7.75
C ILE A 198 10.36 -14.47 7.12
N THR A 199 10.38 -14.62 5.81
CA THR A 199 11.59 -14.55 4.97
C THR A 199 11.38 -13.49 3.89
N ILE A 200 12.48 -12.92 3.38
CA ILE A 200 12.42 -11.95 2.29
C ILE A 200 12.24 -12.63 0.92
N GLN A 201 12.38 -13.95 0.84
CA GLN A 201 12.12 -14.72 -0.37
C GLN A 201 10.60 -14.95 -0.54
N LEU A 202 10.16 -15.00 -1.80
CA LEU A 202 8.78 -15.39 -2.11
C LEU A 202 8.62 -16.91 -1.91
N SER A 203 7.47 -17.31 -1.38
CA SER A 203 7.04 -18.70 -1.49
C SER A 203 6.68 -19.04 -2.94
N ALA A 204 6.61 -20.33 -3.27
CA ALA A 204 6.18 -20.76 -4.61
C ALA A 204 4.76 -20.24 -4.96
N GLU A 205 3.87 -20.24 -3.97
CA GLU A 205 2.50 -19.72 -4.13
C GLU A 205 2.48 -18.21 -4.36
N GLU A 206 3.23 -17.44 -3.56
CA GLU A 206 3.35 -16.00 -3.74
C GLU A 206 3.96 -15.63 -5.10
N ALA A 207 4.99 -16.37 -5.54
CA ALA A 207 5.60 -16.16 -6.84
C ALA A 207 4.62 -16.46 -7.98
N ALA A 208 3.88 -17.57 -7.91
CA ALA A 208 2.86 -17.91 -8.90
C ALA A 208 1.74 -16.86 -8.92
N TYR A 209 1.29 -16.41 -7.73
CA TYR A 209 0.31 -15.34 -7.60
C TYR A 209 0.78 -14.05 -8.23
N LEU A 210 2.00 -13.60 -7.92
CA LEU A 210 2.54 -12.36 -8.45
C LEU A 210 2.72 -12.44 -9.98
N LYS A 211 3.20 -13.57 -10.51
CA LYS A 211 3.25 -13.84 -11.96
C LYS A 211 1.87 -13.71 -12.59
N ASP A 212 0.84 -14.29 -11.98
CA ASP A 212 -0.54 -14.18 -12.46
C ASP A 212 -1.04 -12.73 -12.46
N ARG A 213 -0.76 -11.98 -11.39
CA ARG A 213 -1.11 -10.56 -11.27
C ARG A 213 -0.46 -9.71 -12.35
N ILE A 214 0.84 -9.91 -12.60
CA ILE A 214 1.59 -9.18 -13.64
C ILE A 214 0.98 -9.48 -15.02
N ASN A 215 0.61 -10.73 -15.30
CA ASN A 215 0.08 -11.13 -16.59
C ASN A 215 -1.39 -10.71 -16.83
N LYS A 216 -2.21 -10.63 -15.77
CA LYS A 216 -3.65 -10.35 -15.90
C LYS A 216 -4.04 -8.90 -15.62
N ALA A 217 -3.24 -8.14 -14.87
CA ALA A 217 -3.65 -6.79 -14.50
C ALA A 217 -3.72 -5.86 -15.73
N PRO A 218 -4.76 -5.01 -15.84
CA PRO A 218 -4.99 -4.20 -17.04
C PRO A 218 -3.82 -3.29 -17.44
N LEU A 219 -3.07 -2.79 -16.45
CA LEU A 219 -1.95 -1.86 -16.64
C LEU A 219 -0.62 -2.56 -16.96
N THR A 220 -0.54 -3.88 -16.79
CA THR A 220 0.72 -4.63 -16.91
C THR A 220 0.68 -5.73 -17.95
N ARG A 221 -0.50 -6.26 -18.30
CA ARG A 221 -0.67 -7.41 -19.22
C ARG A 221 0.01 -7.29 -20.60
N ASN A 222 0.22 -6.07 -21.09
CA ASN A 222 0.82 -5.79 -22.41
C ASN A 222 2.22 -5.18 -22.30
N SER A 223 2.89 -5.27 -21.15
CA SER A 223 4.22 -4.70 -20.95
C SER A 223 5.32 -5.75 -21.13
N LEU A 224 6.56 -5.28 -21.29
CA LEU A 224 7.74 -6.15 -21.28
C LEU A 224 7.84 -6.95 -19.97
N PHE A 225 7.39 -6.37 -18.85
CA PHE A 225 7.36 -7.05 -17.57
C PHE A 225 6.51 -8.33 -17.58
N ALA A 226 5.30 -8.29 -18.16
CA ALA A 226 4.48 -9.48 -18.31
C ALA A 226 5.13 -10.53 -19.21
N TYR A 227 5.71 -10.08 -20.34
CA TYR A 227 6.40 -10.97 -21.26
C TYR A 227 7.57 -11.72 -20.58
N LEU A 228 8.42 -11.01 -19.83
CA LEU A 228 9.60 -11.60 -19.17
C LEU A 228 9.25 -12.59 -18.07
N VAL A 229 8.13 -12.39 -17.38
CA VAL A 229 7.70 -13.29 -16.29
C VAL A 229 6.92 -14.48 -16.83
N ALA A 230 6.44 -14.43 -18.08
CA ALA A 230 5.72 -15.53 -18.73
C ALA A 230 6.63 -16.67 -19.21
N ILE A 231 7.86 -16.34 -19.65
CA ILE A 231 8.93 -17.29 -20.04
C ILE A 231 9.35 -18.14 -18.83
#